data_AF-A0A0B1TPE2-F1
#
_entry.id   AF-A0A0B1TPE2-F1
#
_cell.length_a   1.000
_cell.length_b   1.000
_cell.length_c   1.000
_cell.angle_alpha   90.00
_cell.angle_beta   90.00
_cell.angle_gamma   90.00
#
_symmetry.space_group_name_H-M   'P 1'
#
loop_
_entity.id
_entity.type
_entity.pdbx_description
1 polymer ?
#
loop_
_entity_poly.entity_id
_entity_poly.type
_entity_poly.pdbx_seq_one_letter_code
_entity_poly.pdbx_strand_id
1 'polypeptide(L)'
;TIRPVGSFQGEEIILARHAETIAEVFPDWIERCKLDDAFYQPFDLNVPVRIPRRTNMAQAYQHDPPLSEVQNVFQKQIGVVNQKHGFK
;
A
#
# COMPACT_ATOMS: atom_id res chain seq x y z
N THR A 1 -1.61 2.51 -28.09
CA THR A 1 -3.08 2.38 -28.21
C THR A 1 -3.60 1.60 -27.03
N ILE A 2 -4.45 2.21 -26.20
CA ILE A 2 -5.13 1.52 -25.09
C ILE A 2 -6.27 0.71 -25.71
N ARG A 3 -6.26 -0.61 -25.58
CA ARG A 3 -7.37 -1.46 -26.07
C ARG A 3 -8.66 -1.08 -25.31
N PRO A 4 -9.83 -1.07 -25.96
CA PRO A 4 -11.08 -1.07 -25.23
C PRO A 4 -11.11 -2.34 -24.38
N VAL A 5 -11.49 -2.21 -23.11
CA VAL A 5 -11.77 -3.37 -22.26
C VAL A 5 -12.96 -4.08 -22.89
N GLY A 6 -12.69 -5.14 -23.65
CA GLY A 6 -13.75 -6.03 -24.12
C GLY A 6 -14.46 -6.60 -22.90
N SER A 7 -15.77 -6.85 -23.03
CA SER A 7 -16.51 -7.58 -22.00
C SER A 7 -15.81 -8.90 -21.75
N PHE A 8 -15.31 -9.05 -20.53
CA PHE A 8 -14.74 -10.25 -19.96
C PHE A 8 -15.70 -11.46 -20.15
N GLN A 9 -15.23 -12.55 -20.75
CA GLN A 9 -16.01 -13.75 -21.10
C GLN A 9 -15.26 -15.03 -20.69
N GLY A 10 -15.78 -15.77 -19.70
CA GLY A 10 -15.21 -17.04 -19.22
C GLY A 10 -14.63 -16.96 -17.80
N GLU A 11 -13.75 -17.91 -17.47
CA GLU A 11 -12.95 -17.84 -16.24
C GLU A 11 -11.74 -16.93 -16.45
N GLU A 12 -11.50 -16.01 -15.51
CA GLU A 12 -10.48 -14.98 -15.64
C GLU A 12 -9.54 -14.93 -14.46
N ILE A 13 -8.26 -14.71 -14.77
CA ILE A 13 -7.19 -14.57 -13.78
C ILE A 13 -6.64 -13.16 -13.89
N ILE A 14 -6.72 -12.40 -12.78
CA ILE A 14 -6.13 -11.07 -12.67
C ILE A 14 -4.82 -11.19 -11.88
N LEU A 15 -3.72 -10.74 -12.49
CA LEU A 15 -2.43 -10.60 -11.83
C LEU A 15 -2.16 -9.11 -11.59
N ALA A 16 -1.98 -8.74 -10.33
CA ALA A 16 -1.65 -7.38 -9.92
C ALA A 16 -0.31 -7.36 -9.15
N ARG A 17 0.53 -6.37 -9.45
CA ARG A 17 1.77 -6.13 -8.69
C ARG A 17 1.43 -5.46 -7.35
N HIS A 18 2.27 -5.67 -6.33
CA HIS A 18 2.24 -4.83 -5.13
C HIS A 18 2.42 -3.35 -5.51
N ALA A 19 1.79 -2.47 -4.73
CA ALA A 19 1.98 -1.04 -4.87
C ALA A 19 3.26 -0.60 -4.16
N GLU A 20 3.70 0.64 -4.41
CA GLU A 20 4.88 1.24 -3.78
C GLU A 20 4.74 1.28 -2.24
N THR A 21 5.83 0.92 -1.58
CA THR A 21 6.03 0.93 -0.13
C THR A 21 6.76 2.19 0.32
N ILE A 22 6.60 2.58 1.58
CA ILE A 22 7.33 3.74 2.10
C ILE A 22 8.84 3.55 2.13
N ALA A 23 9.34 2.31 2.18
CA ALA A 23 10.77 2.04 2.12
C ALA A 23 11.36 2.33 0.73
N GLU A 24 10.58 2.17 -0.35
CA GLU A 24 10.99 2.53 -1.71
C GLU A 24 11.05 4.05 -1.89
N VAL A 25 10.18 4.82 -1.22
CA VAL A 25 10.16 6.29 -1.27
C VAL A 25 11.20 6.91 -0.34
N PHE A 26 11.28 6.39 0.89
CA PHE A 26 12.11 6.91 1.98
C PHE A 26 12.85 5.74 2.65
N PRO A 27 14.05 5.37 2.19
CA PRO A 27 14.79 4.22 2.72
C PRO A 27 15.10 4.31 4.23
N ASP A 28 15.16 5.53 4.79
CA ASP A 28 15.45 5.85 6.19
C ASP A 28 14.18 6.14 7.02
N TRP A 29 13.00 5.77 6.52
CA TRP A 29 11.72 6.16 7.14
C TRP A 29 11.55 5.70 8.59
N ILE A 30 12.13 4.56 9.00
CA ILE A 30 12.03 4.04 10.37
C ILE A 30 12.62 5.04 11.36
N GLU A 31 13.81 5.55 11.06
CA GLU A 31 14.51 6.53 11.89
C GLU A 31 13.77 7.88 11.89
N ARG A 32 13.34 8.33 10.72
CA ARG A 32 12.63 9.60 10.56
C ARG A 32 11.25 9.60 11.23
N CYS A 33 10.58 8.45 11.28
CA CYS A 33 9.33 8.27 12.01
C CYS A 33 9.53 8.05 13.52
N LYS A 34 10.79 7.92 13.96
CA LYS A 34 11.18 7.53 15.32
C LYS A 34 10.46 6.26 15.76
N LEU A 35 10.35 5.30 14.84
CA LEU A 35 9.52 4.12 15.05
C LEU A 35 10.12 3.23 16.15
N ASP A 36 9.35 3.04 17.22
CA ASP A 36 9.63 2.06 18.26
C ASP A 36 8.33 1.38 18.74
N ASP A 37 8.41 0.54 19.78
CA ASP A 37 7.26 -0.21 20.28
C ASP A 37 6.16 0.67 20.89
N ALA A 38 6.46 1.92 21.25
CA ALA A 38 5.55 2.88 21.85
C ALA A 38 5.23 4.08 20.93
N PHE A 39 6.11 4.41 19.97
CA PHE A 39 6.09 5.66 19.24
C PHE A 39 6.12 5.45 17.73
N TYR A 40 5.36 6.29 17.03
CA TYR A 40 5.35 6.42 15.58
C TYR A 40 4.85 7.82 15.24
N GLN A 41 5.65 8.60 14.51
CA GLN A 41 5.28 9.94 14.09
C GLN A 41 5.54 10.12 12.59
N PRO A 42 4.49 10.24 11.75
CA PRO A 42 4.68 10.55 10.35
C PRO A 42 5.33 11.93 10.18
N PHE A 43 6.27 12.04 9.24
CA PHE A 43 7.04 13.26 8.94
C PHE A 43 6.69 13.88 7.58
N ASP A 44 5.96 13.17 6.73
CA ASP A 44 5.58 13.57 5.38
C ASP A 44 4.15 13.09 5.08
N LEU A 45 3.46 13.77 4.16
CA LEU A 45 2.08 13.43 3.77
C LEU A 45 1.98 12.08 3.05
N ASN A 46 3.06 11.60 2.44
CA ASN A 46 3.09 10.30 1.78
C ASN A 46 3.41 9.12 2.74
N VAL A 47 3.64 9.40 4.02
CA VAL A 47 3.90 8.40 5.06
C VAL A 47 2.59 8.05 5.78
N PRO A 48 2.30 6.75 6.06
CA PRO A 48 1.06 6.33 6.71
C PRO A 48 0.70 7.15 7.92
N VAL A 49 -0.55 7.61 7.99
CA VAL A 49 -1.01 8.38 9.16
C VAL A 49 -0.96 7.51 10.42
N ARG A 50 -1.19 6.20 10.28
CA ARG A 50 -1.12 5.21 11.35
C ARG A 50 -0.63 3.88 10.78
N ILE A 51 0.07 3.11 11.61
CA ILE A 51 0.46 1.73 11.31
C ILE A 51 -0.03 0.77 12.39
N PRO A 52 -0.37 -0.49 12.07
CA PRO A 52 -0.74 -1.49 13.06
C PRO A 52 0.38 -1.75 14.09
N ARG A 53 0.02 -2.00 15.35
CA ARG A 53 0.97 -2.45 16.38
C ARG A 53 1.42 -3.89 16.08
N ARG A 54 2.72 -4.15 16.23
CA ARG A 54 3.41 -5.42 16.06
C ARG A 54 4.44 -5.57 17.19
N THR A 55 4.82 -6.79 17.53
CA THR A 55 5.96 -7.03 18.41
C THR A 55 7.25 -6.62 17.69
N ASN A 56 8.14 -5.91 18.38
CA ASN A 56 9.40 -5.38 17.82
C ASN A 56 9.13 -4.53 16.57
N MET A 57 8.36 -3.45 16.73
CA MET A 57 7.83 -2.62 15.63
C MET A 57 8.87 -2.29 14.57
N ALA A 58 10.03 -1.74 14.97
CA ALA A 58 11.08 -1.32 14.04
C ALA A 58 11.59 -2.50 13.20
N GLN A 59 11.93 -3.63 13.84
CA GLN A 59 12.43 -4.81 13.14
C GLN A 59 11.36 -5.44 12.24
N ALA A 60 10.12 -5.51 12.72
CA ALA A 60 9.01 -6.07 11.95
C ALA A 60 8.76 -5.27 10.67
N TYR A 61 8.79 -3.94 10.74
CA TYR A 61 8.55 -3.07 9.61
C TYR A 61 9.78 -2.81 8.72
N GLN A 62 10.98 -3.14 9.19
CA GLN A 62 12.19 -3.14 8.36
C GLN A 62 12.12 -4.18 7.24
N HIS A 63 11.48 -5.32 7.50
CA HIS A 63 11.34 -6.41 6.54
C HIS A 63 9.99 -6.44 5.81
N ASP A 64 8.98 -5.73 6.35
CA ASP A 64 7.63 -5.66 5.78
C ASP A 64 7.09 -4.22 5.85
N PRO A 65 7.63 -3.29 5.05
CA PRO A 65 7.24 -1.90 5.08
C PRO A 65 5.80 -1.70 4.55
N PRO A 66 5.02 -0.79 5.12
CA PRO A 66 3.68 -0.50 4.63
C PRO A 66 3.71 0.22 3.28
N LEU A 67 2.56 0.24 2.61
CA LEU A 67 2.33 1.08 1.42
C LEU A 67 2.46 2.57 1.76
N SER A 68 2.87 3.37 0.77
CA SER A 68 2.78 4.83 0.90
C SER A 68 1.31 5.29 0.93
N GLU A 69 1.03 6.46 1.52
CA GLU A 69 -0.35 6.94 1.66
C GLU A 69 -1.01 7.17 0.30
N VAL A 70 -0.25 7.65 -0.68
CA VAL A 70 -0.73 7.81 -2.05
C VAL A 70 -1.20 6.46 -2.60
N GLN A 71 -0.41 5.40 -2.42
CA GLN A 71 -0.78 4.07 -2.90
C GLN A 71 -1.95 3.46 -2.13
N ASN A 72 -2.07 3.73 -0.83
CA ASN A 72 -3.22 3.33 -0.03
C ASN A 72 -4.53 3.92 -0.59
N VAL A 73 -4.50 5.18 -1.06
CA VAL A 73 -5.64 5.81 -1.74
C VAL A 73 -5.91 5.17 -3.11
N PHE A 74 -4.87 4.94 -3.92
CA PHE A 74 -5.02 4.32 -5.23
C PHE A 74 -5.59 2.89 -5.16
N GLN A 75 -5.13 2.05 -4.23
CA GLN A 75 -5.66 0.69 -4.06
C GLN A 75 -7.15 0.68 -3.73
N LYS A 76 -7.61 1.62 -2.89
CA LYS A 76 -9.04 1.77 -2.59
C LYS A 76 -9.84 2.13 -3.84
N GLN A 77 -9.30 2.98 -4.72
CA GLN A 77 -9.95 3.32 -5.98
C GLN A 77 -10.03 2.12 -6.93
N ILE A 78 -8.97 1.30 -7.03
CA ILE A 78 -9.00 0.06 -7.82
C ILE A 78 -10.08 -0.89 -7.29
N GLY A 79 -10.19 -1.06 -5.98
CA GLY A 79 -11.26 -1.86 -5.37
C GLY A 79 -12.66 -1.37 -5.75
N VAL A 80 -12.88 -0.05 -5.76
CA VAL A 80 -14.15 0.54 -6.20
C VAL A 80 -14.40 0.30 -7.69
N VAL A 81 -13.37 0.41 -8.54
CA VAL A 81 -13.49 0.12 -9.98
C VAL A 81 -13.82 -1.36 -10.20
N ASN A 82 -13.19 -2.26 -9.46
CA ASN A 82 -13.43 -3.69 -9.56
C ASN A 82 -14.88 -4.05 -9.18
N GLN A 83 -15.39 -3.50 -8.08
CA GLN A 83 -16.79 -3.68 -7.67
C GLN A 83 -17.77 -3.15 -8.72
N LYS A 84 -17.48 -1.98 -9.31
CA LYS A 84 -18.32 -1.39 -10.38
C LYS A 84 -18.40 -2.27 -11.63
N HIS A 85 -17.34 -3.03 -11.92
CA HIS A 85 -17.29 -3.94 -13.06
C HIS A 85 -17.63 -5.39 -12.70
N GLY A 86 -18.12 -5.65 -11.48
CA GLY A 86 -18.64 -6.96 -11.08
C GLY A 86 -17.58 -7.98 -10.66
N PHE A 87 -16.33 -7.56 -10.45
CA PHE A 87 -15.30 -8.42 -9.87
C PHE A 87 -15.58 -8.62 -8.37
N LYS A 88 -15.73 -9.87 -7.95
CA LYS A 88 -15.93 -10.27 -6.55
C LYS A 88 -14.63 -10.74 -5.93
#